data_AF-A0A524GD59-F1
#
_entry.id   AF-A0A524GD59-F1
#
_cell.length_a   1.000
_cell.length_b   1.000
_cell.length_c   1.000
_cell.angle_alpha   90.00
_cell.angle_beta   90.00
_cell.angle_gamma   90.00
#
_symmetry.space_group_name_H-M   'P 1'
#
loop_
_entity.id
_entity.type
_entity.pdbx_description
1 polymer ?
#
loop_
_entity_poly.entity_id
_entity_poly.type
_entity_poly.pdbx_seq_one_letter_code
_entity_poly.pdbx_strand_id
1 'polypeptide(L)'
;MAPQEASLRPREECGICGIYGHPDSAKLTYFGLYALQHRGQESAGIVTSDGKQVFEHKSMGLVSEVFSEKDLQHLQGTLSVGHVRYSTTGASNILNAQPFTARHRDQFFAVAHNGNLVNIRQLRDELEK
;
A
#
# COMPACT_ATOMS: atom_id res chain seq x y z
N MET A 1 -2.38 26.09 33.19
CA MET A 1 -1.58 25.21 32.32
C MET A 1 -1.93 25.54 30.88
N ALA A 2 -0.96 26.06 30.12
CA ALA A 2 -1.16 26.40 28.71
C ALA A 2 -1.46 25.13 27.88
N PRO A 3 -2.20 25.25 26.76
CA PRO A 3 -2.42 24.12 25.86
C PRO A 3 -1.06 23.65 25.33
N GLN A 4 -0.78 22.34 25.41
CA GLN A 4 0.36 21.75 24.72
C GLN A 4 0.18 22.01 23.22
N GLU A 5 1.07 22.79 22.62
CA GLU A 5 1.22 22.89 21.18
C GLU A 5 1.42 21.48 20.62
N ALA A 6 0.39 20.97 19.92
CA ALA A 6 0.54 19.77 19.12
C ALA A 6 1.66 20.04 18.11
N SER A 7 2.79 19.35 18.28
CA SER A 7 3.97 19.60 17.45
C SER A 7 3.60 19.49 15.98
N LEU A 8 3.80 20.56 15.21
CA LEU A 8 3.64 20.67 13.76
C LEU A 8 4.68 19.82 12.98
N ARG A 9 5.07 18.66 13.50
CA ARG A 9 5.92 17.70 12.78
C ARG A 9 5.00 16.82 11.92
N PRO A 10 5.34 16.55 10.65
CA PRO A 10 4.65 15.53 9.89
C PRO A 10 4.64 14.24 10.71
N ARG A 11 3.46 13.74 11.06
CA ARG A 11 3.34 12.35 11.51
C ARG A 11 3.64 11.50 10.28
N GLU A 12 4.55 10.55 10.41
CA GLU A 12 4.92 9.66 9.32
C GLU A 12 3.74 8.72 9.06
N GLU A 13 2.89 9.16 8.14
CA GLU A 13 1.76 8.39 7.62
C GLU A 13 2.17 7.75 6.29
N CYS A 14 1.70 6.53 6.03
CA CYS A 14 2.01 5.70 4.86
C CYS A 14 2.01 6.46 3.51
N GLY A 15 2.71 5.94 2.50
CA GLY A 15 2.64 6.48 1.13
C GLY A 15 1.75 5.63 0.23
N ILE A 16 1.00 6.26 -0.68
CA ILE A 16 0.23 5.57 -1.73
C ILE A 16 0.58 6.18 -3.08
N CYS A 17 0.73 5.34 -4.10
CA CYS A 17 0.87 5.76 -5.48
C CYS A 17 -0.06 4.92 -6.36
N GLY A 18 -0.70 5.53 -7.37
CA GLY A 18 -1.54 4.82 -8.32
C GLY A 18 -1.37 5.37 -9.73
N ILE A 19 -1.35 4.47 -10.72
CA ILE A 19 -1.21 4.81 -12.15
C ILE A 19 -2.34 4.15 -12.92
N TYR A 20 -2.90 4.88 -13.88
CA TYR A 20 -3.97 4.42 -14.76
C TYR A 20 -3.60 4.64 -16.22
N GLY A 21 -3.81 3.61 -17.05
CA GLY A 21 -3.71 3.70 -18.51
C GLY A 21 -2.28 3.81 -19.06
N HIS A 22 -1.26 3.32 -18.35
CA HIS A 22 0.13 3.42 -18.78
C HIS A 22 0.81 2.04 -18.86
N PRO A 23 1.51 1.67 -19.95
CA PRO A 23 2.15 0.35 -20.10
C PRO A 23 3.21 0.07 -19.03
N ASP A 24 3.97 1.09 -18.59
CA ASP A 24 4.94 1.00 -17.50
C ASP A 24 4.34 1.29 -16.10
N SER A 25 3.06 0.98 -15.86
CA SER A 25 2.36 1.31 -14.62
C SER A 25 3.12 0.86 -13.36
N ALA A 26 3.67 -0.35 -13.36
CA ALA A 26 4.48 -0.90 -12.26
C ALA A 26 5.73 -0.07 -11.97
N LYS A 27 6.52 0.27 -13.01
CA LYS A 27 7.76 1.04 -12.87
C LYS A 27 7.49 2.46 -12.40
N LEU A 28 6.47 3.11 -12.96
CA LEU A 28 6.05 4.44 -12.52
C LEU A 28 5.58 4.42 -11.05
N THR A 29 4.86 3.39 -10.65
CA THR A 29 4.45 3.20 -9.25
C THR A 29 5.66 2.98 -8.35
N TYR A 30 6.62 2.16 -8.75
CA TYR A 30 7.88 1.97 -8.03
C TYR A 30 8.59 3.30 -7.77
N PHE A 31 8.78 4.14 -8.80
CA PHE A 31 9.42 5.44 -8.64
C PHE A 31 8.60 6.40 -7.77
N GLY A 32 7.27 6.37 -7.89
CA GLY A 32 6.38 7.13 -7.01
C GLY A 32 6.52 6.70 -5.55
N LEU A 33 6.55 5.40 -5.28
CA LEU A 33 6.77 4.87 -3.93
C LEU A 33 8.17 5.18 -3.41
N TYR A 34 9.19 5.11 -4.27
CA TYR A 34 10.57 5.46 -3.90
C TYR A 34 10.67 6.94 -3.49
N ALA A 35 10.02 7.85 -4.23
CA ALA A 35 9.92 9.25 -3.84
C ALA A 35 9.16 9.44 -2.51
N LEU A 36 8.20 8.56 -2.22
CA LEU A 36 7.43 8.53 -0.97
C LEU A 36 8.09 7.67 0.13
N GLN A 37 9.31 7.15 -0.04
CA GLN A 37 9.93 6.22 0.93
C GLN A 37 10.04 6.80 2.36
N HIS A 38 10.16 8.12 2.47
CA HIS A 38 10.17 8.84 3.74
C HIS A 38 8.85 8.74 4.53
N ARG A 39 7.78 8.23 3.91
CA ARG A 39 6.46 8.00 4.51
C ARG A 39 6.26 6.59 5.07
N GLY A 40 7.24 5.71 4.92
CA GLY A 40 7.12 4.35 5.43
C GLY A 40 8.30 3.48 5.06
N GLN A 41 8.93 2.85 6.05
CA GLN A 41 10.15 2.05 5.88
C GLN A 41 9.99 0.58 6.32
N GLU A 42 8.77 0.16 6.68
CA GLU A 42 8.54 -1.20 7.15
C GLU A 42 8.27 -2.21 6.04
N SER A 43 7.44 -1.85 5.07
CA SER A 43 7.05 -2.73 3.97
C SER A 43 6.65 -1.92 2.76
N ALA A 44 6.81 -2.51 1.58
CA ALA A 44 6.30 -1.97 0.33
C ALA A 44 5.52 -3.03 -0.44
N GLY A 45 4.56 -2.59 -1.26
CA GLY A 45 3.78 -3.47 -2.11
C GLY A 45 3.25 -2.75 -3.34
N ILE A 46 3.14 -3.46 -4.45
CA ILE A 46 2.51 -3.01 -5.70
C ILE A 46 1.58 -4.11 -6.18
N VAL A 47 0.38 -3.71 -6.58
CA VAL A 47 -0.59 -4.54 -7.29
C VAL A 47 -0.85 -3.92 -8.65
N THR A 48 -0.82 -4.71 -9.71
CA THR A 48 -1.11 -4.28 -11.08
C THR A 48 -2.21 -5.07 -11.73
N SER A 49 -2.82 -4.52 -12.77
CA SER A 49 -3.88 -5.18 -13.55
C SER A 49 -3.96 -4.66 -14.99
N ASP A 50 -4.36 -5.54 -15.90
CA ASP A 50 -4.79 -5.22 -17.27
C ASP A 50 -6.32 -5.09 -17.39
N GLY A 51 -7.04 -5.11 -16.26
CA GLY A 51 -8.51 -5.14 -16.19
C GLY A 51 -9.11 -6.55 -16.24
N LYS A 52 -8.29 -7.59 -16.43
CA LYS A 52 -8.73 -9.00 -16.45
C LYS A 52 -8.01 -9.84 -15.41
N GLN A 53 -6.72 -9.60 -15.23
CA GLN A 53 -5.83 -10.32 -14.32
C GLN A 53 -5.23 -9.35 -13.30
N VAL A 54 -4.82 -9.89 -12.17
CA VAL A 54 -4.17 -9.13 -11.09
C VAL A 54 -2.83 -9.78 -10.78
N PHE A 55 -1.79 -8.96 -10.68
CA PHE A 55 -0.46 -9.37 -10.25
C PHE A 55 -0.11 -8.60 -8.98
N GLU A 56 0.49 -9.27 -8.00
CA GLU A 56 0.88 -8.63 -6.75
C GLU A 56 2.30 -9.01 -6.35
N HIS A 57 3.02 -8.04 -5.78
CA HIS A 57 4.26 -8.28 -5.07
C HIS A 57 4.35 -7.36 -3.87
N LYS A 58 4.59 -7.93 -2.69
CA LYS A 58 4.71 -7.21 -1.42
C LYS A 58 5.69 -7.92 -0.51
N SER A 59 6.51 -7.15 0.19
CA SER A 59 7.46 -7.66 1.17
C SER A 59 7.74 -6.62 2.25
N MET A 60 8.35 -7.08 3.35
CA MET A 60 8.95 -6.19 4.34
C MET A 60 10.22 -5.58 3.78
N GLY A 61 10.56 -4.37 4.23
CA GLY A 61 11.73 -3.60 3.81
C GLY A 61 11.39 -2.37 2.97
N LEU A 62 12.46 -1.70 2.53
CA LEU A 62 12.40 -0.51 1.69
C LEU A 62 11.97 -0.86 0.27
N VAL A 63 11.43 0.11 -0.47
CA VAL A 63 11.00 -0.05 -1.87
C VAL A 63 12.11 -0.66 -2.73
N SER A 64 13.35 -0.19 -2.58
CA SER A 64 14.51 -0.72 -3.33
C SER A 64 14.93 -2.14 -2.95
N GLU A 65 14.55 -2.61 -1.76
CA GLU A 65 14.85 -3.96 -1.29
C GLU A 65 13.74 -4.94 -1.68
N VAL A 66 12.50 -4.46 -1.72
CA VAL A 66 11.32 -5.26 -2.04
C VAL A 66 11.22 -5.57 -3.53
N PHE A 67 11.57 -4.62 -4.42
CA PHE A 67 11.38 -4.78 -5.85
C PHE A 67 12.71 -4.85 -6.61
N SER A 68 13.00 -6.00 -7.21
CA SER A 68 14.00 -6.11 -8.27
C SER A 68 13.39 -5.78 -9.64
N GLU A 69 14.24 -5.51 -10.64
CA GLU A 69 13.79 -5.34 -12.03
C GLU A 69 13.00 -6.58 -12.52
N LYS A 70 13.39 -7.78 -12.08
CA LYS A 70 12.66 -9.01 -12.39
C LYS A 70 11.26 -8.98 -11.79
N ASP A 71 11.08 -8.56 -10.54
CA ASP A 71 9.76 -8.49 -9.90
C ASP A 71 8.86 -7.49 -10.64
N LEU A 72 9.40 -6.32 -11.01
CA LEU A 72 8.67 -5.30 -11.78
C LEU A 72 8.24 -5.80 -13.15
N GLN A 73 8.99 -6.69 -13.80
CA GLN A 73 8.60 -7.30 -15.09
C GLN A 73 7.45 -8.31 -14.96
N HIS A 74 7.26 -8.92 -13.78
CA HIS A 74 6.11 -9.79 -13.52
C HIS A 74 4.83 -9.00 -13.21
N LEU A 75 4.96 -7.74 -12.78
CA LEU A 75 3.85 -6.83 -12.50
C LEU A 75 3.31 -6.20 -13.79
N GLN A 76 2.59 -6.99 -14.56
CA GLN A 76 2.06 -6.59 -15.87
C GLN A 76 0.74 -5.81 -15.74
N GLY A 77 0.43 -5.01 -16.77
CA GLY A 77 -0.83 -4.30 -16.90
C GLY A 77 -0.69 -2.78 -16.94
N THR A 78 -1.79 -2.09 -17.21
CA THR A 78 -1.84 -0.63 -17.35
C THR A 78 -2.38 0.09 -16.13
N LEU A 79 -2.85 -0.66 -15.14
CA LEU A 79 -3.38 -0.19 -13.87
C LEU A 79 -2.44 -0.62 -12.76
N SER A 80 -2.16 0.26 -11.81
CA SER A 80 -1.38 -0.10 -10.65
C SER A 80 -1.76 0.73 -9.43
N VAL A 81 -1.62 0.11 -8.27
CA VAL A 81 -1.66 0.77 -6.96
C VAL A 81 -0.53 0.21 -6.11
N GLY A 82 0.15 1.09 -5.39
CA GLY A 82 1.26 0.74 -4.54
C GLY A 82 1.19 1.45 -3.20
N HIS A 83 1.89 0.89 -2.22
CA HIS A 83 1.89 1.39 -0.85
C HIS A 83 3.26 1.23 -0.19
N VAL A 84 3.67 2.22 0.61
CA VAL A 84 4.76 2.11 1.58
C VAL A 84 4.21 2.29 2.98
N ARG A 85 4.52 1.35 3.88
CA ARG A 85 4.00 1.30 5.24
C ARG A 85 4.99 1.89 6.23
N TYR A 86 4.54 2.84 7.03
CA TYR A 86 5.17 3.16 8.30
C TYR A 86 4.58 2.29 9.41
N SER A 87 5.33 2.04 10.48
CA SER A 87 4.81 1.31 11.64
C SER A 87 3.76 2.14 12.36
N THR A 88 2.51 1.98 11.97
CA THR A 88 1.38 2.39 12.79
C THR A 88 1.03 1.28 13.77
N THR A 89 0.09 1.52 14.68
CA THR A 89 -0.47 0.51 15.59
C THR A 89 -0.70 -0.83 14.90
N GLY A 90 0.05 -1.86 15.31
CA GLY A 90 0.01 -3.20 14.74
C GLY A 90 1.40 -3.84 14.76
N ALA A 91 1.46 -5.18 14.61
CA ALA A 91 2.73 -5.88 14.49
C ALA A 91 3.37 -5.59 13.12
N SER A 92 4.69 -5.51 13.07
CA SER A 92 5.45 -5.50 11.82
C SER A 92 5.41 -6.91 11.23
N ASN A 93 4.42 -7.16 10.37
CA ASN A 93 4.15 -8.46 9.77
C ASN A 93 3.74 -8.26 8.31
N ILE A 94 4.20 -9.16 7.44
CA ILE A 94 3.84 -9.19 6.02
C ILE A 94 2.32 -9.23 5.77
N LEU A 95 1.54 -9.80 6.68
CA LEU A 95 0.07 -9.80 6.60
C LEU A 95 -0.53 -8.39 6.65
N ASN A 96 0.21 -7.41 7.17
CA ASN A 96 -0.19 -6.01 7.22
C ASN A 96 0.38 -5.18 6.05
N ALA A 97 1.18 -5.80 5.17
CA ALA A 97 1.70 -5.14 3.98
C ALA A 97 0.57 -4.94 2.95
N GLN A 98 0.45 -3.71 2.48
CA GLN A 98 -0.55 -3.27 1.51
C GLN A 98 0.09 -3.09 0.12
N PRO A 99 -0.70 -3.08 -0.98
CA PRO A 99 -2.17 -3.13 -1.04
C PRO A 99 -2.81 -4.46 -0.59
N PHE A 100 -4.01 -4.39 0.00
CA PHE A 100 -4.85 -5.55 0.25
C PHE A 100 -5.63 -5.93 -1.01
N THR A 101 -5.64 -7.22 -1.34
CA THR A 101 -6.37 -7.76 -2.48
C THR A 101 -7.55 -8.61 -2.00
N ALA A 102 -8.69 -8.47 -2.68
CA ALA A 102 -9.87 -9.27 -2.43
C ALA A 102 -10.57 -9.59 -3.75
N ARG A 103 -11.28 -10.72 -3.78
CA ARG A 103 -12.13 -11.11 -4.91
C ARG A 103 -13.56 -11.24 -4.44
N HIS A 104 -14.48 -10.58 -5.12
CA HIS A 104 -15.92 -10.73 -4.90
C HIS A 104 -16.61 -10.96 -6.24
N ARG A 105 -17.31 -12.10 -6.36
CA ARG A 105 -17.84 -12.60 -7.64
C ARG A 105 -16.70 -12.64 -8.69
N ASP A 106 -16.92 -12.08 -9.86
CA ASP A 106 -15.96 -12.04 -10.96
C ASP A 106 -15.11 -10.76 -10.97
N GLN A 107 -15.07 -10.03 -9.86
CA GLN A 107 -14.32 -8.77 -9.73
C GLN A 107 -13.20 -8.90 -8.69
N PHE A 108 -12.06 -8.31 -9.03
CA PHE A 108 -10.93 -8.14 -8.12
C PHE A 108 -10.86 -6.70 -7.62
N PHE A 109 -10.49 -6.57 -6.35
CA PHE A 109 -10.29 -5.29 -5.67
C PHE A 109 -8.88 -5.26 -5.11
N ALA A 110 -8.20 -4.13 -5.28
CA ALA A 110 -6.93 -3.83 -4.64
C ALA A 110 -7.04 -2.48 -3.94
N VAL A 111 -6.77 -2.43 -2.64
CA VAL A 111 -6.95 -1.23 -1.82
C VAL A 111 -5.68 -0.96 -1.03
N ALA A 112 -5.18 0.27 -1.16
CA ALA A 112 -4.14 0.83 -0.30
C ALA A 112 -4.74 1.99 0.50
N HIS A 113 -4.34 2.12 1.76
CA HIS A 113 -4.93 3.07 2.70
C HIS A 113 -3.87 3.74 3.57
N ASN A 114 -3.98 5.06 3.69
CA ASN A 114 -3.26 5.89 4.64
C ASN A 114 -4.30 6.51 5.56
N GLY A 115 -4.22 6.18 6.85
CA GLY A 115 -5.11 6.67 7.88
C GLY A 115 -5.45 5.59 8.89
N ASN A 116 -6.44 5.87 9.74
CA ASN A 116 -6.90 4.94 10.77
C ASN A 116 -8.44 4.89 10.86
N LEU A 117 -9.01 3.69 10.94
CA LEU A 117 -10.43 3.47 11.19
C LEU A 117 -10.69 3.49 12.71
N VAL A 118 -11.21 4.61 13.21
CA VAL A 118 -11.39 4.84 14.67
C VAL A 118 -12.40 3.88 15.32
N ASN A 119 -13.32 3.31 14.55
CA ASN A 119 -14.37 2.39 15.00
C ASN A 119 -14.13 0.94 14.52
N ILE A 120 -12.87 0.55 14.25
CA ILE A 120 -12.53 -0.77 13.68
C ILE A 120 -13.10 -1.97 14.44
N ARG A 121 -13.17 -1.90 15.78
CA ARG A 121 -13.71 -3.00 16.60
C ARG A 121 -15.20 -3.21 16.34
N GLN A 122 -15.98 -2.14 16.35
CA GLN A 122 -17.40 -2.19 16.06
C GLN A 122 -17.67 -2.72 14.65
N LEU A 123 -16.96 -2.20 13.63
CA LEU A 123 -17.11 -2.65 12.24
C LEU A 123 -16.78 -4.14 12.10
N ARG A 124 -15.74 -4.61 12.79
CA ARG A 124 -15.37 -6.03 12.80
C ARG A 124 -16.45 -6.89 13.42
N ASP A 125 -16.98 -6.52 14.58
CA ASP A 125 -18.04 -7.26 15.28
C ASP A 125 -19.35 -7.29 14.46
N GLU A 126 -19.63 -6.28 13.65
CA GLU A 126 -20.79 -6.26 12.75
C GLU A 126 -20.60 -7.18 11.54
N LEU A 127 -19.38 -7.33 11.02
CA LEU A 127 -19.05 -8.14 9.84
C LEU A 127 -18.74 -9.62 10.15
N GLU A 128 -18.37 -9.96 11.38
CA GLU A 128 -18.09 -11.35 11.81
C GLU A 128 -19.35 -12.11 12.29
N LYS A 129 -20.52 -11.46 12.30
CA LYS A 129 -21.82 -12.10 12.57
C LYS A 129 -22.30 -12.94 11.38
#